data_AF-A0A7S3AN87-F1
#
_entry.id   AF-A0A7S3AN87-F1
#
_cell.length_a   1.000
_cell.length_b   1.000
_cell.length_c   1.000
_cell.angle_alpha   90.00
_cell.angle_beta   90.00
_cell.angle_gamma   90.00
#
_symmetry.space_group_name_H-M   'P 1'
#
loop_
_entity.id
_entity.type
_entity.pdbx_description
1 polymer ?
#
loop_
_entity_poly.entity_id
_entity_poly.type
_entity_poly.pdbx_seq_one_letter_code
_entity_poly.pdbx_strand_id
1 'polypeptide(L)'
;MVLRRICEELGATYIKLGQFIASSPTLFPPEYVQEFQQCLDATPPMPWSTVRPLIEAELGKPISAVFSKVEQTPLAAASIAQVHAATLRTGEDVVIKVQKEGVA
;
A
#
# COMPACT_ATOMS: atom_id res chain seq x y z
N MET A 1 -0.01 -20.55 11.81
CA MET A 1 -1.27 -21.19 12.30
C MET A 1 -2.31 -21.29 11.20
N VAL A 2 -3.26 -22.25 11.31
CA VAL A 2 -4.40 -22.41 10.37
C VAL A 2 -5.29 -21.16 10.34
N LEU A 3 -5.47 -20.48 11.48
CA LEU A 3 -6.39 -19.35 11.59
C LEU A 3 -6.00 -18.14 10.71
N ARG A 4 -4.73 -17.74 10.68
CA ARG A 4 -4.24 -16.66 9.80
C ARG A 4 -4.54 -16.96 8.34
N ARG A 5 -4.23 -18.18 7.90
CA ARG A 5 -4.43 -18.61 6.50
C ARG A 5 -5.90 -18.59 6.11
N ILE A 6 -6.80 -19.02 7.00
CA ILE A 6 -8.25 -18.88 6.79
C ILE A 6 -8.63 -17.40 6.64
N CYS A 7 -8.08 -16.50 7.46
CA CYS A 7 -8.34 -15.06 7.31
C CYS A 7 -7.84 -14.49 5.97
N GLU A 8 -6.75 -15.01 5.41
CA GLU A 8 -6.25 -14.62 4.09
C GLU A 8 -7.14 -15.16 2.97
N GLU A 9 -7.58 -16.41 3.07
CA GLU A 9 -8.46 -17.07 2.08
C GLU A 9 -9.87 -16.45 2.04
N LEU A 10 -10.39 -15.96 3.17
CA LEU A 10 -11.71 -15.32 3.25
C LEU A 10 -11.72 -13.87 2.73
N GLY A 11 -10.55 -13.33 2.32
CA GLY A 11 -10.44 -12.07 1.60
C GLY A 11 -10.38 -10.81 2.48
N ALA A 12 -10.59 -9.65 1.83
CA ALA A 12 -10.21 -8.32 2.34
C ALA A 12 -10.74 -7.97 3.75
N THR A 13 -11.96 -8.38 4.08
CA THR A 13 -12.56 -8.14 5.42
C THR A 13 -11.78 -8.86 6.52
N TYR A 14 -11.38 -10.11 6.27
CA TYR A 14 -10.70 -10.94 7.26
C TYR A 14 -9.20 -10.61 7.34
N ILE A 15 -8.58 -10.13 6.26
CA ILE A 15 -7.24 -9.54 6.33
C ILE A 15 -7.23 -8.30 7.23
N LYS A 16 -8.25 -7.42 7.14
CA LYS A 16 -8.37 -6.26 8.05
C LYS A 16 -8.55 -6.68 9.51
N LEU A 17 -9.30 -7.75 9.77
CA LEU A 17 -9.39 -8.32 11.12
C LEU A 17 -8.02 -8.83 11.60
N GLY A 18 -7.26 -9.50 10.72
CA GLY A 18 -5.90 -9.92 11.03
C GLY A 18 -4.97 -8.75 11.36
N GLN A 19 -5.04 -7.65 10.58
CA GLN A 19 -4.31 -6.41 10.85
C GLN A 19 -4.69 -5.78 12.19
N PHE A 20 -5.97 -5.82 12.56
CA PHE A 20 -6.44 -5.36 13.86
C PHE A 20 -5.86 -6.19 15.02
N ILE A 21 -5.85 -7.52 14.90
CA ILE A 21 -5.25 -8.42 15.90
C ILE A 21 -3.76 -8.13 16.04
N ALA A 22 -3.05 -8.02 14.91
CA ALA A 22 -1.61 -7.73 14.87
C ALA A 22 -1.25 -6.38 15.53
N SER A 23 -2.13 -5.38 15.43
CA SER A 23 -1.90 -4.04 15.95
C SER A 23 -2.34 -3.87 17.41
N SER A 24 -2.87 -4.92 18.05
CA SER A 24 -3.49 -4.87 19.37
C SER A 24 -2.79 -5.80 20.39
N PRO A 25 -1.50 -5.60 20.69
CA PRO A 25 -0.68 -6.53 21.48
C PRO A 25 -1.14 -6.73 22.93
N THR A 26 -1.97 -5.84 23.47
CA THR A 26 -2.52 -5.92 24.82
C THR A 26 -3.90 -6.60 24.88
N LEU A 27 -4.57 -6.76 23.74
CA LEU A 27 -5.92 -7.31 23.66
C LEU A 27 -5.95 -8.80 23.30
N PHE A 28 -4.88 -9.31 22.68
CA PHE A 28 -4.80 -10.68 22.19
C PHE A 28 -3.58 -11.40 22.74
N PRO A 29 -3.61 -12.74 22.86
CA PRO A 29 -2.45 -13.51 23.30
C PRO A 29 -1.25 -13.28 22.35
N PRO A 30 -0.01 -13.23 22.87
CA PRO A 30 1.18 -12.88 22.08
C PRO A 30 1.39 -13.73 20.82
N GLU A 31 1.05 -15.02 20.90
CA GLU A 31 1.13 -15.97 19.79
C GLU A 31 0.22 -15.61 18.60
N TYR A 32 -0.97 -15.07 18.86
CA TYR A 32 -1.86 -14.57 17.82
C TYR A 32 -1.31 -13.27 17.23
N VAL A 33 -0.92 -12.32 18.09
CA VAL A 33 -0.38 -11.02 17.67
C VAL A 33 0.83 -11.22 16.74
N GLN A 34 1.73 -12.14 17.11
CA GLN A 34 2.93 -12.47 16.35
C GLN A 34 2.60 -13.14 15.00
N GLU A 35 1.71 -14.12 14.98
CA GLU A 35 1.30 -14.78 13.73
C GLU A 35 0.62 -13.79 12.78
N PHE A 36 -0.27 -12.95 13.30
CA PHE A 36 -1.03 -11.98 12.50
C PHE A 36 -0.20 -10.76 12.07
N GLN A 37 1.04 -10.57 12.57
CA GLN A 37 1.97 -9.59 11.99
C GLN A 37 2.14 -9.78 10.47
N GLN A 38 2.01 -11.01 9.98
CA GLN A 38 2.09 -11.33 8.54
C GLN A 38 0.90 -10.77 7.73
N CYS A 39 -0.20 -10.42 8.39
CA CYS A 39 -1.33 -9.72 7.76
C CYS A 39 -1.12 -8.21 7.69
N LEU A 40 -0.14 -7.65 8.41
CA LEU A 40 0.23 -6.24 8.24
C LEU A 40 0.74 -6.04 6.83
N ASP A 41 0.12 -5.08 6.14
CA ASP A 41 0.20 -4.91 4.70
C ASP A 41 1.61 -4.49 4.27
N ALA A 42 2.45 -5.47 3.96
CA ALA A 42 3.66 -5.32 3.17
C ALA A 42 3.46 -6.09 1.88
N THR A 43 2.60 -5.58 1.01
CA THR A 43 2.49 -6.15 -0.34
C THR A 43 3.70 -5.73 -1.16
N PRO A 44 4.22 -6.62 -2.04
CA PRO A 44 5.27 -6.23 -2.97
C PRO A 44 4.86 -4.96 -3.73
N PRO A 45 5.77 -3.99 -3.88
CA PRO A 45 5.47 -2.79 -4.63
C PRO A 45 5.32 -3.13 -6.13
N MET A 46 4.39 -2.44 -6.78
CA MET A 46 4.30 -2.44 -8.24
C MET A 46 5.60 -1.83 -8.81
N PRO A 47 6.16 -2.42 -9.88
CA PRO A 47 7.30 -1.84 -10.57
C PRO A 47 7.02 -0.40 -11.01
N TRP A 48 8.03 0.47 -10.94
CA TRP A 48 7.89 1.86 -11.38
C TRP A 48 7.43 1.99 -12.83
N SER A 49 7.83 1.05 -13.69
CA SER A 49 7.39 0.94 -15.08
C SER A 49 5.88 0.75 -15.24
N THR A 50 5.19 0.19 -14.25
CA THR A 50 3.73 0.06 -14.20
C THR A 50 3.10 1.29 -13.55
N VAL A 51 3.70 1.82 -12.49
CA VAL A 51 3.18 2.96 -11.73
C VAL A 51 3.16 4.25 -12.56
N ARG A 52 4.26 4.56 -13.25
CA ARG A 52 4.39 5.82 -13.98
C ARG A 52 3.29 6.01 -15.04
N PRO A 53 3.00 5.03 -15.92
CA PRO A 53 1.91 5.16 -16.87
C PRO A 53 0.54 5.43 -16.23
N LEU A 54 0.24 4.82 -15.08
CA LEU A 54 -1.03 5.06 -14.37
C LEU A 54 -1.14 6.51 -13.89
N ILE A 55 -0.05 7.06 -13.34
CA ILE A 55 -0.01 8.47 -12.93
C ILE A 55 -0.17 9.39 -14.15
N GLU A 56 0.55 9.14 -15.24
CA GLU A 56 0.49 9.97 -16.45
C GLU A 56 -0.88 9.91 -17.15
N ALA A 57 -1.55 8.75 -17.11
CA ALA A 57 -2.91 8.57 -17.62
C ALA A 57 -3.93 9.42 -16.87
N GLU A 58 -3.91 9.40 -15.54
CA GLU A 58 -4.82 10.22 -14.69
C GLU A 58 -4.54 11.73 -14.83
N LEU A 59 -3.27 12.13 -15.00
CA LEU A 59 -2.91 13.54 -15.18
C LEU A 59 -3.18 14.06 -16.61
N GLY A 60 -3.34 13.16 -17.58
CA GLY A 60 -3.45 13.47 -19.01
C GLY A 60 -2.22 14.14 -19.61
N LYS A 61 -1.07 14.06 -18.94
CA LYS A 61 0.19 14.71 -19.34
C LYS A 61 1.41 14.02 -18.69
N PRO A 62 2.63 14.24 -19.20
CA PRO A 62 3.83 13.65 -18.61
C PRO A 62 4.03 14.04 -17.15
N ILE A 63 4.52 13.11 -16.31
CA ILE A 63 4.68 13.32 -14.86
C ILE A 63 5.62 14.51 -14.58
N SER A 64 6.61 14.72 -15.44
CA SER A 64 7.58 15.82 -15.39
C SER A 64 6.98 17.20 -15.66
N ALA A 65 5.75 17.27 -16.18
CA ALA A 65 5.03 18.53 -16.37
C ALA A 65 4.33 19.02 -15.09
N VAL A 66 4.10 18.12 -14.13
CA VAL A 66 3.40 18.43 -12.86
C VAL A 66 4.38 18.44 -11.68
N PHE A 67 5.24 17.42 -11.62
CA PHE A 67 6.18 17.21 -10.53
C PHE A 67 7.59 17.60 -10.96
N SER A 68 8.32 18.25 -10.05
CA SER A 68 9.76 18.48 -10.19
C SER A 68 10.55 17.21 -9.84
N LYS A 69 10.02 16.39 -8.93
CA LYS A 69 10.61 15.13 -8.49
C LYS A 69 9.52 14.13 -8.10
N VAL A 70 9.71 12.86 -8.43
CA VAL A 70 8.92 11.73 -7.91
C VAL A 70 9.87 10.59 -7.57
N GLU A 71 9.80 10.09 -6.34
CA GLU A 71 10.61 8.96 -5.90
C GLU A 71 10.09 7.67 -6.53
N GLN A 72 10.97 6.94 -7.23
CA GLN A 72 10.58 5.67 -7.87
C GLN A 72 10.36 4.55 -6.85
N THR A 73 11.10 4.60 -5.74
CA THR A 73 10.89 3.72 -4.59
C THR A 73 9.71 4.25 -3.78
N PRO A 74 8.68 3.43 -3.53
CA PRO A 74 7.53 3.89 -2.74
C PRO A 74 7.89 4.04 -1.27
N LEU A 75 7.20 4.97 -0.60
CA LEU A 75 7.20 5.09 0.86
C LEU A 75 6.50 3.89 1.52
N ALA A 76 5.44 3.40 0.88
CA ALA A 76 4.64 2.27 1.36
C ALA A 76 3.89 1.58 0.21
N ALA A 77 3.67 0.28 0.33
CA ALA A 77 2.86 -0.51 -0.59
C ALA A 77 1.86 -1.38 0.19
N ALA A 78 0.60 -0.96 0.18
CA ALA A 78 -0.51 -1.66 0.81
C ALA A 78 -1.31 -2.48 -0.21
N SER A 79 -2.27 -3.28 0.30
CA SER A 79 -3.17 -4.11 -0.50
C SER A 79 -3.89 -3.36 -1.61
N ILE A 80 -4.30 -2.11 -1.36
CA ILE A 80 -5.13 -1.32 -2.29
C ILE A 80 -4.31 -0.31 -3.08
N ALA A 81 -3.25 0.23 -2.50
CA ALA A 81 -2.53 1.35 -3.09
C ALA A 81 -1.05 1.36 -2.71
N GLN A 82 -0.27 1.99 -3.56
CA GLN A 82 1.14 2.29 -3.34
C GLN A 82 1.32 3.81 -3.24
N VAL A 83 2.20 4.25 -2.35
CA VAL A 83 2.42 5.67 -2.05
C VAL A 83 3.83 6.07 -2.41
N HIS A 84 3.97 7.14 -3.19
CA HIS A 84 5.25 7.72 -3.59
C HIS A 84 5.40 9.14 -3.05
N ALA A 85 6.59 9.49 -2.58
CA ALA A 85 6.95 10.87 -2.31
C ALA A 85 7.16 11.62 -3.62
N ALA A 86 6.72 12.87 -3.68
CA ALA A 86 6.93 13.75 -4.81
C ALA A 86 7.03 15.20 -4.37
N THR A 87 7.59 16.03 -5.24
CA THR A 87 7.61 17.49 -5.08
C THR A 87 6.96 18.09 -6.32
N LEU A 88 5.98 18.97 -6.11
CA LEU A 88 5.34 19.72 -7.18
C LEU A 88 6.35 20.68 -7.82
N ARG A 89 6.08 21.13 -9.05
CA ARG A 89 6.88 22.20 -9.68
C ARG A 89 6.78 23.54 -8.95
N THR A 90 5.69 23.75 -8.21
CA THR A 90 5.47 24.90 -7.34
C THR A 90 6.30 24.83 -6.05
N GLY A 91 6.90 23.68 -5.74
CA GLY A 91 7.86 23.49 -4.65
C GLY A 91 7.31 22.76 -3.42
N GLU A 92 6.01 22.51 -3.35
CA GLU A 92 5.40 21.77 -2.24
C GLU A 92 5.69 20.27 -2.31
N ASP A 93 6.02 19.70 -1.15
CA ASP A 93 6.14 18.25 -0.98
C ASP A 93 4.76 17.62 -0.82
N VAL A 94 4.53 16.55 -1.59
CA VAL A 94 3.25 15.85 -1.69
C VAL A 94 3.47 14.33 -1.74
N VAL A 95 2.38 13.60 -1.55
CA VAL A 95 2.35 12.14 -1.73
C VAL A 95 1.38 11.76 -2.84
N ILE A 96 1.87 10.93 -3.76
CA ILE A 96 1.07 10.35 -4.84
C ILE A 96 0.60 8.97 -4.38
N LYS A 97 -0.71 8.80 -4.24
CA LYS A 97 -1.33 7.51 -3.95
C LYS A 97 -1.82 6.89 -5.26
N VAL A 98 -1.25 5.75 -5.62
CA VAL A 98 -1.58 5.02 -6.86
C VAL A 98 -2.34 3.76 -6.48
N GLN A 99 -3.59 3.67 -6.90
CA GLN A 99 -4.44 2.49 -6.67
C GLN A 99 -3.95 1.31 -7.51
N LYS A 100 -3.93 0.11 -6.93
CA LYS A 100 -3.65 -1.14 -7.63
C LYS A 100 -4.88 -1.56 -8.43
N GLU A 101 -4.68 -2.05 -9.64
CA GLU A 101 -5.77 -2.56 -10.47
C GLU A 101 -6.50 -3.75 -9.80
N GLY A 102 -7.81 -3.84 -9.96
CA GLY A 102 -8.61 -4.97 -9.46
C GLY A 102 -9.13 -4.85 -8.02
N VAL A 103 -8.97 -3.69 -7.37
CA VAL A 103 -9.53 -3.42 -6.03
C VAL A 103 -10.70 -2.44 -6.15
N ALA A 104 -11.92 -2.94 -5.97
CA ALA A 104 -13.18 -2.17 -5.95
C ALA A 104 -13.79 -2.18 -4.53
#